data_AF-A0A182HB99-F1
#
_entry.id   AF-A0A182HB99-F1
#
_cell.length_a   1.000
_cell.length_b   1.000
_cell.length_c   1.000
_cell.angle_alpha   90.00
_cell.angle_beta   90.00
_cell.angle_gamma   90.00
#
_symmetry.space_group_name_H-M   'P 1'
#
loop_
_entity.id
_entity.type
_entity.pdbx_description
1 polymer ?
#
loop_
_entity_poly.entity_id
_entity_poly.type
_entity_poly.pdbx_seq_one_letter_code
_entity_poly.pdbx_strand_id
1 'polypeptide(L)'
;MDFRFELSSSGARQLVWKGYVYHKNTSTGRCTYWRCAHAARLKCKATVVMEYGVMVRVKNPYHNHLPMKRLLYGMGKNKKRNLKNQNLFNSYRRVE
;
A
#
# COMPACT_ATOMS: atom_id res chain seq x y z
N MET A 1 -9.10 -19.19 -6.51
CA MET A 1 -8.05 -18.19 -6.22
C MET A 1 -8.68 -17.11 -5.37
N ASP A 2 -8.37 -17.08 -4.07
CA ASP A 2 -9.01 -16.14 -3.15
C ASP A 2 -8.22 -14.82 -3.09
N PHE A 3 -8.90 -13.72 -3.36
CA PHE A 3 -8.44 -12.37 -3.06
C PHE A 3 -9.52 -11.69 -2.25
N ARG A 4 -9.13 -10.77 -1.36
CA ARG A 4 -10.09 -10.01 -0.55
C ARG A 4 -9.76 -8.54 -0.55
N PHE A 5 -10.78 -7.72 -0.33
CA PHE A 5 -10.58 -6.29 -0.10
C PHE A 5 -10.56 -6.02 1.40
N GLU A 6 -9.58 -5.24 1.84
CA GLU A 6 -9.49 -4.74 3.21
C GLU A 6 -9.47 -3.20 3.18
N LEU A 7 -9.88 -2.57 4.27
CA LEU A 7 -9.69 -1.14 4.47
C LEU A 7 -8.40 -0.93 5.28
N SER A 8 -7.60 0.06 4.88
CA SER A 8 -6.49 0.53 5.71
C SER A 8 -7.02 1.25 6.95
N SER A 9 -6.15 1.49 7.92
CA SER A 9 -6.47 2.34 9.09
C SER A 9 -6.85 3.78 8.72
N SER A 10 -6.55 4.21 7.50
CA SER A 10 -6.94 5.52 6.96
C SER A 10 -8.18 5.44 6.04
N GLY A 11 -8.89 4.30 6.02
CA GLY A 11 -10.07 4.08 5.18
C GLY A 11 -9.79 3.79 3.71
N ALA A 12 -8.52 3.68 3.29
CA ALA A 12 -8.19 3.41 1.89
C ALA A 12 -8.39 1.93 1.55
N ARG A 13 -9.08 1.62 0.45
CA ARG A 13 -9.30 0.24 -0.01
C ARG A 13 -7.98 -0.40 -0.48
N GLN A 14 -7.72 -1.60 -0.01
CA GLN A 14 -6.55 -2.42 -0.30
C GLN A 14 -6.97 -3.77 -0.85
N LEU A 15 -6.20 -4.31 -1.80
CA LEU A 15 -6.36 -5.67 -2.30
C LEU A 15 -5.37 -6.57 -1.56
N VAL A 16 -5.86 -7.65 -0.98
CA VAL A 16 -5.04 -8.68 -0.34
C VAL A 16 -5.09 -9.93 -1.18
N TRP A 17 -3.93 -10.38 -1.63
CA TRP A 17 -3.80 -11.57 -2.47
C TRP A 17 -2.50 -12.31 -2.12
N LYS A 18 -2.60 -13.62 -1.89
CA LYS A 18 -1.48 -14.49 -1.47
C LYS A 18 -0.67 -13.94 -0.28
N GLY A 19 -1.34 -13.30 0.69
CA GLY A 19 -0.71 -12.70 1.87
C GLY A 19 -0.02 -11.35 1.60
N TYR A 20 -0.04 -10.85 0.37
CA TYR A 20 0.51 -9.54 0.00
C TYR A 20 -0.59 -8.49 -0.11
N VAL A 21 -0.25 -7.28 0.33
CA VAL A 21 -1.15 -6.11 0.25
C VAL A 21 -0.79 -5.28 -0.96
N TYR A 22 -1.81 -4.86 -1.70
CA TYR A 22 -1.69 -4.01 -2.87
C TYR A 22 -2.54 -2.75 -2.69
N HIS A 23 -2.01 -1.63 -3.16
CA HIS A 23 -2.70 -0.34 -3.22
C HIS A 23 -3.15 -0.06 -4.65
N LYS A 24 -4.29 0.62 -4.79
CA LYS A 24 -4.77 1.09 -6.09
C LYS A 24 -3.74 2.08 -6.65
N ASN A 25 -3.19 1.77 -7.81
CA ASN A 25 -2.25 2.63 -8.54
C ASN A 25 -3.01 3.57 -9.47
N THR A 26 -3.81 3.00 -10.37
CA THR A 26 -4.58 3.75 -11.37
C THR A 26 -5.78 2.92 -11.79
N SER A 27 -6.88 3.57 -12.19
CA SER A 27 -7.99 2.94 -12.88
C SER A 27 -8.13 3.55 -14.27
N THR A 28 -8.23 2.70 -15.28
CA THR A 28 -8.42 3.09 -16.68
C THR A 28 -9.59 2.29 -17.24
N GLY A 29 -10.69 2.97 -17.54
CA GLY A 29 -11.95 2.33 -17.93
C GLY A 29 -12.38 1.30 -16.88
N ARG A 30 -12.46 0.04 -17.29
CA ARG A 30 -12.90 -1.10 -16.46
C ARG A 30 -11.75 -1.77 -15.70
N CYS A 31 -10.50 -1.42 -16.03
CA CYS A 31 -9.30 -1.99 -15.46
C CYS A 31 -8.80 -1.16 -14.27
N THR A 32 -8.53 -1.81 -13.15
CA THR A 32 -7.83 -1.24 -12.01
C THR A 32 -6.49 -1.91 -11.81
N TYR A 33 -5.44 -1.11 -11.81
CA TYR A 33 -4.07 -1.53 -11.56
C TYR A 33 -3.77 -1.43 -10.07
N TRP A 34 -3.32 -2.54 -9.49
CA TRP A 34 -2.98 -2.69 -8.08
C TRP A 34 -1.48 -2.97 -7.95
N ARG A 35 -0.74 -2.09 -7.29
CA ARG A 35 0.71 -2.26 -7.03
C ARG A 35 0.94 -2.71 -5.61
N CYS A 36 1.99 -3.49 -5.38
CA CYS A 36 2.38 -3.88 -4.03
C CYS A 36 2.51 -2.64 -3.12
N ALA A 37 1.99 -2.73 -1.90
CA ALA A 37 2.04 -1.68 -0.89
C ALA A 37 3.49 -1.24 -0.56
N HIS A 38 4.47 -2.14 -0.77
CA HIS A 38 5.88 -1.87 -0.54
C HIS A 38 6.64 -1.47 -1.82
N ALA A 39 5.97 -1.20 -2.93
CA ALA A 39 6.61 -0.78 -4.18
C ALA A 39 7.47 0.48 -4.01
N ALA A 40 6.99 1.47 -3.26
CA ALA A 40 7.75 2.70 -3.03
C ALA A 40 8.96 2.51 -2.10
N ARG A 41 8.85 1.59 -1.13
CA ARG A 41 9.82 1.43 -0.03
C ARG A 41 10.86 0.34 -0.30
N LEU A 42 10.42 -0.81 -0.79
CA LEU A 42 11.27 -1.95 -1.11
C LEU A 42 11.52 -2.10 -2.62
N LYS A 43 11.05 -1.16 -3.45
CA LYS A 43 11.14 -1.25 -4.91
C LYS A 43 10.50 -2.54 -5.48
N CYS A 44 9.55 -3.11 -4.74
CA CYS A 44 8.79 -4.28 -5.18
C CYS A 44 8.04 -3.95 -6.47
N LYS A 45 8.21 -4.80 -7.50
CA LYS A 45 7.59 -4.61 -8.82
C LYS A 45 6.26 -5.35 -8.98
N ALA A 46 5.84 -6.11 -7.96
CA ALA A 46 4.64 -6.92 -8.03
C ALA A 46 3.39 -6.07 -8.32
N THR A 47 2.64 -6.47 -9.36
CA THR A 47 1.51 -5.72 -9.88
C THR A 47 0.41 -6.67 -10.34
N VAL A 48 -0.82 -6.36 -9.96
CA VAL A 48 -2.05 -7.07 -10.30
C VAL A 48 -2.96 -6.14 -11.09
N VAL A 49 -3.70 -6.67 -12.04
CA VAL A 49 -4.75 -5.99 -12.79
C VAL A 49 -6.06 -6.68 -12.51
N MET A 50 -7.05 -5.90 -12.09
CA MET A 50 -8.42 -6.33 -11.88
C MET A 50 -9.30 -5.68 -12.94
N GLU A 51 -10.22 -6.41 -13.55
CA GLU A 51 -11.24 -5.86 -14.45
C GLU A 51 -12.61 -6.18 -13.87
N TYR A 52 -13.50 -5.18 -13.77
CA TYR A 52 -14.83 -5.35 -13.17
C TYR A 52 -14.84 -5.96 -11.76
N GLY A 53 -13.76 -5.78 -11.00
CA GLY A 53 -13.63 -6.37 -9.66
C GLY A 53 -13.18 -7.83 -9.64
N VAL A 54 -12.91 -8.43 -10.81
CA VAL A 54 -12.33 -9.77 -10.94
C VAL A 54 -10.84 -9.66 -11.25
N MET A 55 -10.04 -10.57 -10.68
CA MET A 55 -8.60 -10.63 -10.96
C MET A 55 -8.37 -11.22 -12.35
N VAL A 56 -7.94 -10.39 -13.30
CA VAL A 56 -7.74 -10.82 -14.70
C VAL A 56 -6.29 -11.11 -15.04
N ARG A 57 -5.33 -10.38 -14.46
CA ARG A 57 -3.92 -10.54 -14.84
C ARG A 57 -2.97 -10.18 -13.71
N VAL A 58 -1.89 -10.94 -13.59
CA VAL A 58 -0.74 -10.62 -12.73
C VAL A 58 0.41 -10.21 -13.63
N LYS A 59 0.79 -8.92 -13.62
CA LYS A 59 1.89 -8.42 -14.47
C LYS A 59 3.25 -8.87 -13.95
N ASN A 60 3.45 -8.85 -12.63
CA ASN A 60 4.67 -9.34 -12.00
C ASN A 60 4.26 -10.07 -10.71
N PRO A 61 4.41 -11.41 -10.65
CA PRO A 61 4.00 -12.19 -9.49
C PRO A 61 5.05 -12.20 -8.36
N TYR A 62 6.31 -11.91 -8.70
CA TYR A 62 7.43 -12.01 -7.77
C TYR A 62 7.52 -10.81 -6.83
N HIS A 63 7.64 -11.09 -5.54
CA HIS A 63 7.93 -10.12 -4.49
C HIS A 63 9.36 -10.30 -4.01
N ASN A 64 10.03 -9.21 -3.67
CA ASN A 64 11.39 -9.20 -3.13
C ASN A 64 11.39 -9.06 -1.60
N HIS A 65 10.30 -9.46 -0.95
CA HIS A 65 10.09 -9.34 0.49
C HIS A 65 9.08 -10.36 0.97
N LEU A 66 9.09 -10.64 2.27
CA LEU A 66 8.13 -11.55 2.88
C LEU A 66 6.70 -10.98 2.84
N PRO A 67 5.66 -11.83 2.85
CA PRO A 67 4.28 -11.40 3.01
C PRO A 67 4.10 -10.66 4.35
N MET A 68 3.84 -9.36 4.31
CA MET A 68 3.64 -8.56 5.52
C MET A 68 2.75 -7.34 5.26
N LYS A 69 1.75 -7.14 6.13
CA LYS A 69 0.84 -5.98 6.08
C LYS A 69 1.56 -4.67 6.38
N ARG A 70 2.50 -4.70 7.34
CA ARG A 70 3.39 -3.60 7.72
C ARG A 70 4.82 -4.10 7.58
N LEU A 71 5.75 -3.24 7.13
CA LEU A 71 7.15 -3.67 7.09
C LEU A 71 7.66 -3.95 8.50
N LEU A 72 8.32 -5.10 8.61
CA LEU A 72 9.01 -5.56 9.79
C LEU A 72 10.49 -5.14 9.78
N TYR A 73 11.05 -4.85 8.60
CA TYR A 73 12.45 -4.46 8.42
C TYR A 73 12.63 -3.39 7.32
N GLY A 74 13.81 -2.76 7.28
CA GLY A 74 14.13 -1.67 6.35
C GLY A 74 13.61 -0.31 6.85
N MET A 75 14.54 0.53 7.34
CA MET A 75 14.24 1.85 7.91
C MET A 75 13.32 2.70 7.00
N GLY A 76 12.19 3.12 7.56
CA GLY A 76 11.13 3.81 6.81
C GLY A 76 11.35 5.32 6.64
N LYS A 77 10.99 5.84 5.47
CA LYS A 77 10.73 7.27 5.22
C LYS A 77 9.74 7.91 6.21
N ASN A 78 9.02 7.10 6.98
CA ASN A 78 8.15 7.55 8.07
C ASN A 78 8.89 8.37 9.14
N LYS A 79 10.18 8.13 9.39
CA LYS A 79 10.98 8.99 10.29
C LYS A 79 11.17 10.39 9.72
N LYS A 80 11.37 10.53 8.39
CA LYS A 80 11.44 11.83 7.68
C LYS A 80 10.09 12.57 7.63
N ARG A 81 8.96 11.85 7.48
CA ARG A 81 7.61 12.45 7.50
C ARG A 81 7.17 12.86 8.91
N ASN A 82 7.55 12.08 9.92
CA ASN A 82 7.29 12.40 11.32
C ASN A 82 8.14 13.59 11.80
N LEU A 83 9.40 13.70 11.36
CA LEU A 83 10.26 14.86 11.63
C LEU A 83 9.73 16.17 10.99
N LYS A 84 9.08 16.09 9.82
CA LYS A 84 8.44 17.27 9.19
C LYS A 84 7.12 17.69 9.87
N ASN A 85 6.46 16.79 10.58
CA ASN A 85 5.17 17.06 11.25
C ASN A 85 5.31 17.50 12.73
N GLN A 86 6.49 17.43 13.35
CA GLN A 86 6.69 17.88 14.73
C GLN A 86 6.45 19.40 14.91
N ASN A 87 6.68 20.20 13.86
CA ASN A 87 6.40 21.64 13.91
C ASN A 87 4.90 22.01 13.93
N LEU A 88 4.00 21.07 13.61
CA LEU A 88 2.55 21.28 13.69
C LEU A 88 1.93 20.80 15.01
N PHE A 89 2.69 20.06 15.83
CA PHE A 89 2.22 19.55 17.13
C PHE A 89 2.44 20.57 18.26
N ASN A 90 3.47 21.42 18.17
CA ASN A 90 3.71 22.50 19.13
C ASN A 90 2.75 23.70 18.99
N SER A 91 2.05 23.84 17.86
CA SER A 91 1.03 24.89 17.68
C SER A 91 -0.34 24.53 18.29
N TYR A 92 -0.57 23.26 18.63
CA TYR A 92 -1.80 22.80 19.31
C TYR A 92 -1.64 22.63 20.82
N ARG A 93 -0.46 22.93 21.39
CA ARG A 93 -0.19 22.83 22.84
C ARG A 93 -0.04 24.19 23.55
N ARG A 94 -0.68 25.22 23.00
CA ARG A 94 -0.93 26.50 23.67
C ARG A 94 -2.42 26.84 23.56
N VAL A 95 -3.23 26.08 24.28
CA VAL A 95 -4.44 26.60 24.91
C VAL A 95 -4.50 25.91 26.26
N GLU A 96 -3.83 26.53 27.23
CA GLU A 96 -4.14 26.68 28.65
C GLU A 96 -3.01 27.50 29.28
#